data_AF-A0A838RKF1-F1
#
_entry.id   AF-A0A838RKF1-F1
#
_cell.length_a   1.000
_cell.length_b   1.000
_cell.length_c   1.000
_cell.angle_alpha   90.00
_cell.angle_beta   90.00
_cell.angle_gamma   90.00
#
_symmetry.space_group_name_H-M   'P 1'
#
loop_
_entity.id
_entity.type
_entity.pdbx_description
1 polymer ?
#
loop_
_entity_poly.entity_id
_entity_poly.type
_entity_poly.pdbx_seq_one_letter_code
_entity_poly.pdbx_strand_id
1 'polypeptide(L)'
;MTFLQSAWALLRDLRAPYFAAIALPILLGSAIAWAKQGWLDAGLFALSLLAGSFLQAGTNMTNDFFDYEPLDTGRLANTLDPPQQVLQGALAFFVVGAMMGLYIALATGPLVLLFGIIGIASGYLYSAPPLRLSGTGLGELVAGLNLGLLTTLGAYYVQTGSIDWGVVWVALPVALLMTATLILNGFQPRKLA
;
A
#
# COMPACT_ATOMS: atom_id res chain seq x y z
N MET A 1 -25.61 7.77 12.98
CA MET A 1 -24.22 7.63 13.46
C MET A 1 -23.67 9.01 13.75
N THR A 2 -22.94 9.17 14.84
CA THR A 2 -22.22 10.42 15.10
C THR A 2 -21.00 10.50 14.17
N PHE A 3 -20.52 11.71 13.87
CA PHE A 3 -19.32 11.92 13.03
C PHE A 3 -18.12 11.07 13.50
N LEU A 4 -17.92 10.97 14.82
CA LEU A 4 -16.86 10.16 15.42
C LEU A 4 -17.03 8.65 15.17
N GLN A 5 -18.26 8.14 15.14
CA GLN A 5 -18.53 6.74 14.82
C GLN A 5 -18.24 6.44 13.35
N SER A 6 -18.59 7.36 12.45
CA SER A 6 -18.30 7.24 11.02
C SER A 6 -16.78 7.35 10.74
N ALA A 7 -16.09 8.27 11.40
CA ALA A 7 -14.63 8.41 11.29
C ALA A 7 -13.90 7.18 11.85
N TRP A 8 -14.37 6.64 12.97
CA TRP A 8 -13.80 5.42 13.55
C TRP A 8 -14.03 4.19 12.67
N ALA A 9 -15.22 4.04 12.11
CA ALA A 9 -15.52 2.98 11.15
C ALA A 9 -14.58 3.05 9.95
N LEU A 10 -14.43 4.24 9.34
CA LEU A 10 -13.50 4.46 8.23
C LEU A 10 -12.06 4.10 8.60
N LEU A 11 -11.55 4.54 9.76
CA LEU A 11 -10.18 4.23 10.20
C LEU A 11 -9.96 2.72 10.42
N ARG A 12 -11.00 2.01 10.85
CA ARG A 12 -10.98 0.56 11.02
C ARG A 12 -10.92 -0.15 9.68
N ASP A 13 -11.79 0.24 8.75
CA ASP A 13 -11.91 -0.36 7.42
C ASP A 13 -10.66 -0.07 6.57
N LEU A 14 -10.06 1.11 6.73
CA LEU A 14 -8.78 1.45 6.12
C LEU A 14 -7.58 0.71 6.72
N ARG A 15 -7.79 0.02 7.85
CA ARG A 15 -6.75 -0.60 8.67
C ARG A 15 -5.62 0.40 8.97
N ALA A 16 -5.96 1.54 9.55
CA ALA A 16 -5.04 2.67 9.74
C ALA A 16 -3.64 2.34 10.34
N PRO A 17 -3.47 1.35 11.25
CA PRO A 17 -2.15 0.96 11.73
C PRO A 17 -1.19 0.47 10.61
N TYR A 18 -1.71 -0.04 9.51
CA TYR A 18 -0.92 -0.49 8.35
C TYR A 18 -0.39 0.67 7.50
N PHE A 19 -0.81 1.92 7.74
CA PHE A 19 -0.19 3.08 7.08
C PHE A 19 1.27 3.28 7.51
N ALA A 20 1.70 2.73 8.64
CA ALA A 20 3.14 2.69 8.97
C ALA A 20 3.93 1.87 7.95
N ALA A 21 3.32 0.83 7.36
CA ALA A 21 3.97 -0.03 6.36
C ALA A 21 4.23 0.70 5.03
N ILE A 22 3.48 1.76 4.72
CA ILE A 22 3.75 2.62 3.55
C ILE A 22 4.57 3.87 3.93
N ALA A 23 4.32 4.47 5.09
CA ALA A 23 4.98 5.71 5.50
C ALA A 23 6.47 5.51 5.79
N LEU A 24 6.86 4.43 6.46
CA LEU A 24 8.26 4.19 6.82
C LEU A 24 9.18 3.99 5.60
N PRO A 25 8.82 3.19 4.58
CA PRO A 25 9.58 3.11 3.32
C PRO A 25 9.67 4.44 2.57
N ILE A 26 8.60 5.25 2.55
CA ILE A 26 8.61 6.58 1.92
C ILE A 26 9.57 7.51 2.66
N LEU A 27 9.51 7.52 3.99
CA LEU A 27 10.44 8.27 4.85
C LEU A 27 11.88 7.85 4.60
N LEU A 28 12.14 6.54 4.53
CA LEU A 28 13.48 5.99 4.30
C LEU A 28 14.05 6.45 2.95
N GLY A 29 13.31 6.27 1.85
CA GLY A 29 13.76 6.67 0.51
C GLY A 29 14.00 8.17 0.42
N SER A 30 13.10 8.96 1.00
CA SER A 30 13.20 10.42 1.03
C SER A 30 14.37 10.91 1.91
N ALA A 31 14.63 10.24 3.04
CA ALA A 31 15.76 10.57 3.91
C ALA A 31 17.10 10.25 3.25
N ILE A 32 17.20 9.14 2.52
CA ILE A 32 18.42 8.81 1.75
C ILE A 32 18.63 9.84 0.64
N ALA A 33 17.57 10.25 -0.06
CA ALA A 33 17.64 11.32 -1.05
C ALA A 33 18.15 12.62 -0.44
N TRP A 34 17.53 13.06 0.66
CA TRP A 34 17.93 14.27 1.40
C TRP A 34 19.40 14.22 1.84
N ALA A 35 19.85 13.10 2.40
CA ALA A 35 21.22 12.91 2.83
C ALA A 35 22.24 13.01 1.67
N LYS A 36 21.86 12.62 0.45
CA LYS A 36 22.73 12.66 -0.73
C LYS A 36 22.76 14.02 -1.43
N GLN A 37 21.60 14.67 -1.58
CA GLN A 37 21.49 15.90 -2.35
C GLN A 37 21.49 17.18 -1.49
N GLY A 38 21.33 17.04 -0.17
CA GLY A 38 21.35 18.15 0.79
C GLY A 38 20.01 18.88 0.96
N TRP A 39 18.99 18.55 0.17
CA TRP A 39 17.65 19.15 0.24
C TRP A 39 16.54 18.13 -0.02
N LEU A 40 15.33 18.44 0.41
CA LEU A 40 14.13 17.62 0.28
C LEU A 40 13.01 18.48 -0.31
N ASP A 41 12.33 18.01 -1.35
CA ASP A 41 11.08 18.62 -1.79
C ASP A 41 9.95 18.17 -0.85
N ALA A 42 9.58 19.05 0.08
CA ALA A 42 8.54 18.79 1.06
C ALA A 42 7.16 18.56 0.41
N GLY A 43 6.88 19.19 -0.73
CA GLY A 43 5.62 19.05 -1.46
C GLY A 43 5.51 17.67 -2.09
N LEU A 44 6.54 17.24 -2.82
CA LEU A 44 6.60 15.89 -3.41
C LEU A 44 6.68 14.80 -2.33
N PHE A 45 7.34 15.07 -1.20
CA PHE A 45 7.36 14.16 -0.06
C PHE A 45 5.95 13.96 0.54
N ALA A 46 5.24 15.05 0.85
CA ALA A 46 3.89 14.98 1.37
C ALA A 46 2.93 14.32 0.36
N LEU A 47 3.06 14.64 -0.92
CA LEU A 47 2.24 14.04 -1.97
C LEU A 47 2.53 12.56 -2.15
N SER A 48 3.78 12.11 -1.97
CA SER A 48 4.15 10.69 -1.98
C SER A 48 3.51 9.93 -0.82
N LEU A 49 3.53 10.50 0.39
CA LEU A 49 2.84 9.92 1.54
C LEU A 49 1.34 9.78 1.29
N LEU A 50 0.71 10.84 0.77
CA LEU A 50 -0.72 10.80 0.41
C LEU A 50 -0.99 9.74 -0.66
N ALA A 51 -0.28 9.79 -1.78
CA ALA A 51 -0.45 8.83 -2.88
C ALA A 51 -0.30 7.38 -2.38
N GLY A 52 0.79 7.09 -1.64
CA GLY A 52 1.03 5.79 -1.04
C GLY A 52 -0.09 5.35 -0.09
N SER A 53 -0.56 6.24 0.79
CA SER A 53 -1.68 5.94 1.68
C SER A 53 -2.98 5.66 0.93
N PHE A 54 -3.30 6.40 -0.13
CA PHE A 54 -4.48 6.12 -0.96
C PHE A 54 -4.37 4.77 -1.68
N LEU A 55 -3.20 4.43 -2.24
CA LEU A 55 -2.99 3.12 -2.87
C LEU A 55 -3.02 1.97 -1.84
N GLN A 56 -2.50 2.19 -0.63
CA GLN A 56 -2.58 1.22 0.46
C GLN A 56 -4.02 1.01 0.94
N ALA A 57 -4.79 2.09 1.05
CA ALA A 57 -6.22 2.02 1.37
C ALA A 57 -6.98 1.19 0.33
N GLY A 58 -6.74 1.45 -0.96
CA GLY A 58 -7.32 0.67 -2.06
C GLY A 58 -6.99 -0.82 -1.96
N THR A 59 -5.73 -1.14 -1.67
CA THR A 59 -5.28 -2.53 -1.44
C THR A 59 -5.98 -3.16 -0.25
N ASN A 60 -6.03 -2.48 0.90
CA ASN A 60 -6.67 -2.99 2.10
C ASN A 60 -8.16 -3.30 1.88
N MET A 61 -8.90 -2.38 1.24
CA MET A 61 -10.31 -2.59 0.91
C MET A 61 -10.51 -3.68 -0.14
N THR A 62 -9.57 -3.85 -1.07
CA THR A 62 -9.59 -4.96 -2.04
C THR A 62 -9.44 -6.29 -1.31
N ASN A 63 -8.49 -6.39 -0.38
CA ASN A 63 -8.31 -7.57 0.45
C ASN A 63 -9.56 -7.84 1.29
N ASP A 64 -10.16 -6.78 1.87
CA ASP A 64 -11.39 -6.91 2.64
C ASP A 64 -12.53 -7.50 1.80
N PHE A 65 -12.67 -7.06 0.54
CA PHE A 65 -13.71 -7.54 -0.37
C PHE A 65 -13.50 -8.99 -0.83
N PHE A 66 -12.26 -9.38 -1.15
CA PHE A 66 -12.00 -10.69 -1.77
C PHE A 66 -11.68 -11.81 -0.78
N ASP A 67 -11.15 -11.48 0.41
CA ASP A 67 -10.70 -12.50 1.38
C ASP A 67 -11.76 -12.87 2.43
N TYR A 68 -12.84 -12.08 2.55
CA TYR A 68 -13.86 -12.27 3.58
C TYR A 68 -15.23 -12.55 2.98
N GLU A 69 -15.94 -13.49 3.60
CA GLU A 69 -17.30 -13.83 3.21
C GLU A 69 -18.31 -12.81 3.78
N PRO A 70 -19.41 -12.55 3.05
CA PRO A 70 -20.54 -11.82 3.60
C PRO A 70 -21.17 -12.57 4.78
N LEU A 71 -21.46 -11.86 5.86
CA LEU A 71 -22.27 -12.33 6.98
C LEU A 71 -23.76 -12.28 6.62
N ASP A 72 -24.61 -12.96 7.39
CA ASP A 72 -26.08 -12.91 7.28
C ASP A 72 -26.68 -11.49 7.32
N THR A 73 -25.90 -10.52 7.84
CA THR A 73 -26.25 -9.09 7.87
C THR A 73 -26.02 -8.35 6.55
N GLY A 74 -25.49 -9.01 5.52
CA GLY A 74 -25.15 -8.40 4.23
C GLY A 74 -23.86 -7.58 4.22
N ARG A 75 -23.00 -7.75 5.23
CA ARG A 75 -21.71 -7.05 5.44
C ARG A 75 -20.55 -8.03 5.41
N LEU A 76 -19.34 -7.56 5.11
CA LEU A 76 -18.15 -8.39 5.19
C LEU A 76 -17.74 -8.61 6.66
N ALA A 77 -17.12 -9.77 6.97
CA ALA A 77 -16.81 -10.15 8.35
C ALA A 77 -15.84 -9.18 9.09
N ASN A 78 -15.14 -8.35 8.34
CA ASN A 78 -14.09 -7.44 8.78
C ASN A 78 -14.42 -5.96 8.58
N THR A 79 -15.54 -5.61 7.96
CA THR A 79 -15.97 -4.23 7.74
C THR A 79 -17.41 -4.02 8.20
N LEU A 80 -17.82 -2.76 8.39
CA LEU A 80 -19.23 -2.43 8.68
C LEU A 80 -20.05 -2.17 7.41
N ASP A 81 -19.41 -2.25 6.25
CA ASP A 81 -19.97 -1.83 4.97
C ASP A 81 -20.40 -3.01 4.10
N PRO A 82 -21.43 -2.84 3.26
CA PRO A 82 -21.80 -3.83 2.25
C PRO A 82 -20.65 -4.06 1.25
N PRO A 83 -20.49 -5.29 0.71
CA PRO A 83 -19.39 -5.62 -0.20
C PRO A 83 -19.25 -4.65 -1.40
N GLN A 84 -20.37 -4.22 -1.98
CA GLN A 84 -20.37 -3.29 -3.11
C GLN A 84 -19.78 -1.92 -2.76
N GLN A 85 -20.03 -1.42 -1.54
CA GLN A 85 -19.47 -0.15 -1.08
C GLN A 85 -17.97 -0.27 -0.83
N VAL A 86 -17.53 -1.42 -0.30
CA VAL A 86 -16.09 -1.69 -0.09
C VAL A 86 -15.34 -1.72 -1.42
N LEU A 87 -15.88 -2.39 -2.44
CA LEU A 87 -15.27 -2.40 -3.78
C LEU A 87 -15.24 -1.02 -4.44
N GLN A 88 -16.32 -0.24 -4.33
CA GLN A 88 -16.36 1.13 -4.84
C GLN A 88 -15.35 2.03 -4.11
N GLY A 89 -15.22 1.89 -2.79
CA GLY A 89 -14.20 2.57 -2.01
C GLY A 89 -12.79 2.21 -2.47
N ALA A 90 -12.51 0.91 -2.63
CA ALA A 90 -11.21 0.44 -3.13
C ALA A 90 -10.84 1.10 -4.47
N LEU A 91 -11.76 1.11 -5.43
CA LEU A 91 -11.58 1.75 -6.74
C LEU A 91 -11.37 3.26 -6.62
N ALA A 92 -12.15 3.95 -5.78
CA ALA A 92 -11.99 5.38 -5.56
C ALA A 92 -10.61 5.72 -4.99
N PHE A 93 -10.15 4.95 -3.99
CA PHE A 93 -8.82 5.11 -3.41
C PHE A 93 -7.70 4.88 -4.43
N PHE A 94 -7.81 3.83 -5.26
CA PHE A 94 -6.85 3.60 -6.34
C PHE A 94 -6.83 4.72 -7.38
N VAL A 95 -7.99 5.22 -7.80
CA VAL A 95 -8.08 6.33 -8.77
C VAL A 95 -7.44 7.60 -8.20
N VAL A 96 -7.76 7.97 -6.96
CA VAL A 96 -7.18 9.18 -6.34
C VAL A 96 -5.67 9.02 -6.17
N GLY A 97 -5.19 7.87 -5.69
CA GLY A 97 -3.76 7.59 -5.57
C GLY A 97 -3.05 7.60 -6.93
N ALA A 98 -3.66 7.05 -7.97
CA ALA A 98 -3.12 7.06 -9.33
C ALA A 98 -3.06 8.47 -9.93
N MET A 99 -4.05 9.32 -9.67
CA MET A 99 -4.03 10.72 -10.10
C MET A 99 -2.90 11.52 -9.41
N MET A 100 -2.67 11.28 -8.12
CA MET A 100 -1.53 11.86 -7.41
C MET A 100 -0.21 11.33 -7.99
N GLY A 101 -0.11 10.02 -8.25
CA GLY A 101 1.06 9.40 -8.88
C GLY A 101 1.34 9.95 -10.28
N LEU A 102 0.30 10.24 -11.07
CA LEU A 102 0.42 10.87 -12.38
C LEU A 102 0.99 12.29 -12.26
N TYR A 103 0.48 13.09 -11.33
CA TYR A 103 1.02 14.42 -11.07
C TYR A 103 2.50 14.35 -10.66
N ILE A 104 2.85 13.44 -9.74
CA ILE A 104 4.25 13.25 -9.32
C ILE A 104 5.11 12.85 -10.53
N ALA A 105 4.64 11.94 -11.39
CA ALA A 105 5.37 11.51 -12.58
C ALA A 105 5.63 12.65 -13.57
N LEU A 106 4.68 13.58 -13.71
CA LEU A 106 4.85 14.78 -14.54
C LEU A 106 5.91 15.73 -13.95
N ALA A 107 6.04 15.78 -12.62
CA ALA A 107 7.00 16.62 -11.94
C ALA A 107 8.42 16.03 -11.86
N THR A 108 8.56 14.70 -11.81
CA THR A 108 9.84 14.03 -11.50
C THR A 108 10.32 13.09 -12.61
N GLY A 109 9.42 12.30 -13.19
CA GLY A 109 9.72 11.39 -14.29
C GLY A 109 8.80 10.17 -14.38
N PRO A 110 8.77 9.51 -15.54
CA PRO A 110 7.77 8.48 -15.86
C PRO A 110 7.93 7.17 -15.06
N LEU A 111 9.09 6.91 -14.45
CA LEU A 111 9.29 5.69 -13.65
C LEU A 111 8.35 5.61 -12.45
N VAL A 112 7.85 6.74 -11.96
CA VAL A 112 6.80 6.78 -10.93
C VAL A 112 5.54 6.04 -11.39
N LEU A 113 5.16 6.14 -12.67
CA LEU A 113 4.02 5.42 -13.22
C LEU A 113 4.26 3.91 -13.21
N LEU A 114 5.48 3.48 -13.54
CA LEU A 114 5.84 2.06 -13.50
C LEU A 114 5.74 1.51 -12.07
N PHE A 115 6.26 2.23 -11.07
CA PHE A 115 6.14 1.85 -9.66
C PHE A 115 4.67 1.81 -9.22
N GLY A 116 3.87 2.82 -9.60
CA GLY A 116 2.44 2.86 -9.31
C GLY A 116 1.67 1.69 -9.93
N ILE A 117 1.94 1.36 -11.19
CA ILE A 117 1.31 0.23 -11.89
C ILE A 117 1.66 -1.09 -11.21
N ILE A 118 2.95 -1.31 -10.89
CA ILE A 118 3.37 -2.54 -10.18
C ILE A 118 2.69 -2.61 -8.80
N GLY A 119 2.63 -1.51 -8.05
CA GLY A 119 1.98 -1.45 -6.75
C GLY A 119 0.48 -1.75 -6.82
N ILE A 120 -0.26 -1.10 -7.73
CA ILE A 120 -1.70 -1.33 -7.92
C ILE A 120 -1.98 -2.76 -8.39
N ALA A 121 -1.23 -3.25 -9.38
CA ALA A 121 -1.41 -4.60 -9.90
C ALA A 121 -1.12 -5.65 -8.82
N SER A 122 -0.04 -5.48 -8.06
CA SER A 122 0.31 -6.38 -6.96
C SER A 122 -0.74 -6.34 -5.85
N GLY A 123 -1.19 -5.15 -5.45
CA GLY A 123 -2.22 -4.98 -4.42
C GLY A 123 -3.55 -5.62 -4.82
N TYR A 124 -3.97 -5.47 -6.07
CA TYR A 124 -5.18 -6.11 -6.58
C TYR A 124 -5.02 -7.64 -6.67
N LEU A 125 -3.96 -8.13 -7.34
CA LEU A 125 -3.73 -9.56 -7.58
C LEU A 125 -3.36 -10.34 -6.30
N TYR A 126 -3.06 -9.63 -5.21
CA TYR A 126 -2.84 -10.25 -3.90
C TYR A 126 -4.07 -11.03 -3.44
N SER A 127 -5.26 -10.43 -3.48
CA SER A 127 -6.51 -11.09 -3.05
C SER A 127 -7.48 -11.38 -4.22
N ALA A 128 -7.40 -10.63 -5.31
CA ALA A 128 -8.32 -10.78 -6.43
C ALA A 128 -7.89 -11.85 -7.46
N PRO A 129 -8.84 -12.41 -8.23
CA PRO A 129 -8.54 -13.23 -9.41
C PRO A 129 -7.73 -12.46 -10.47
N PRO A 130 -6.92 -13.14 -11.30
CA PRO A 130 -6.81 -14.61 -11.39
C PRO A 130 -5.79 -15.25 -10.44
N LEU A 131 -4.90 -14.49 -9.80
CA LEU A 131 -3.76 -15.07 -9.09
C LEU A 131 -4.04 -15.41 -7.63
N ARG A 132 -4.76 -14.55 -6.88
CA ARG A 132 -5.05 -14.75 -5.45
C ARG A 132 -3.81 -15.17 -4.65
N LEU A 133 -2.79 -14.31 -4.65
CA LEU A 133 -1.48 -14.64 -4.06
C LEU A 133 -1.47 -14.73 -2.52
N SER A 134 -2.47 -14.20 -1.84
CA SER A 134 -2.56 -14.22 -0.37
C SER A 134 -2.48 -15.65 0.18
N GLY A 135 -1.62 -15.86 1.18
CA GLY A 135 -1.43 -17.15 1.84
C GLY A 135 -0.59 -18.16 1.06
N THR A 136 0.00 -17.78 -0.07
CA THR A 136 0.87 -18.68 -0.88
C THR A 136 2.34 -18.63 -0.47
N GLY A 137 2.74 -17.71 0.40
CA GLY A 137 4.13 -17.39 0.71
C GLY A 137 4.78 -16.49 -0.34
N LEU A 138 4.54 -16.76 -1.63
CA LEU A 138 4.99 -15.89 -2.73
C LEU A 138 4.25 -14.55 -2.73
N GLY A 139 2.95 -14.54 -2.41
CA GLY A 139 2.19 -13.29 -2.27
C GLY A 139 2.74 -12.39 -1.18
N GLU A 140 3.08 -12.96 -0.02
CA GLU A 140 3.66 -12.22 1.09
C GLU A 140 5.03 -11.65 0.74
N LEU A 141 5.84 -12.40 -0.02
CA LEU A 141 7.12 -11.91 -0.55
C LEU A 141 6.92 -10.75 -1.54
N VAL A 142 5.99 -10.89 -2.49
CA VAL A 142 5.68 -9.82 -3.45
C VAL A 142 5.14 -8.58 -2.73
N ALA A 143 4.26 -8.74 -1.76
CA ALA A 143 3.74 -7.64 -0.95
C ALA A 143 4.86 -6.97 -0.13
N GLY A 144 5.75 -7.75 0.49
CA GLY A 144 6.89 -7.21 1.22
C GLY A 144 7.90 -6.49 0.31
N LEU A 145 8.15 -6.99 -0.90
CA LEU A 145 8.96 -6.30 -1.91
C LEU A 145 8.31 -4.99 -2.38
N ASN A 146 6.99 -4.95 -2.55
CA ASN A 146 6.29 -3.71 -2.89
C ASN A 146 6.36 -2.69 -1.75
N LEU A 147 6.00 -3.10 -0.53
CA LEU A 147 5.98 -2.23 0.64
C LEU A 147 7.39 -1.76 1.00
N GLY A 148 8.38 -2.65 1.05
CA GLY A 148 9.75 -2.27 1.40
C GLY A 148 10.54 -1.71 0.22
N LEU A 149 10.82 -2.54 -0.78
CA LEU A 149 11.77 -2.22 -1.85
C LEU A 149 11.22 -1.20 -2.85
N LEU A 150 10.08 -1.51 -3.48
CA LEU A 150 9.50 -0.66 -4.52
C LEU A 150 9.16 0.72 -3.98
N THR A 151 8.52 0.79 -2.81
CA THR A 151 8.12 2.05 -2.19
C THR A 151 9.32 2.90 -1.79
N THR A 152 10.38 2.30 -1.21
CA THR A 152 11.61 3.04 -0.87
C THR A 152 12.31 3.58 -2.11
N LEU A 153 12.43 2.77 -3.17
CA LEU A 153 13.00 3.21 -4.45
C LEU A 153 12.16 4.30 -5.10
N GLY A 154 10.84 4.16 -5.07
CA GLY A 154 9.92 5.16 -5.58
C GLY A 154 10.07 6.50 -4.87
N ALA A 155 10.10 6.50 -3.55
CA ALA A 155 10.29 7.73 -2.77
C ALA A 155 11.65 8.39 -3.03
N TYR A 156 12.72 7.60 -3.14
CA TYR A 156 14.04 8.11 -3.53
C TYR A 156 14.02 8.71 -4.95
N TYR A 157 13.40 8.03 -5.91
CA TYR A 157 13.28 8.51 -7.28
C TYR A 157 12.46 9.79 -7.37
N VAL A 158 11.37 9.91 -6.61
CA VAL A 158 10.55 11.12 -6.55
C VAL A 158 11.37 12.32 -6.08
N GLN A 159 12.31 12.13 -5.15
CA GLN A 159 13.11 13.22 -4.61
C GLN A 159 14.33 13.57 -5.47
N THR A 160 14.88 12.62 -6.23
CA THR A 160 16.17 12.77 -6.92
C THR A 160 16.09 12.70 -8.45
N GLY A 161 14.99 12.19 -9.01
CA GLY A 161 14.85 11.87 -10.44
C GLY A 161 15.76 10.73 -10.93
N SER A 162 16.44 10.00 -10.04
CA SER A 162 17.44 9.00 -10.38
C SER A 162 17.27 7.69 -9.61
N ILE A 163 17.83 6.59 -10.15
CA ILE A 163 17.91 5.29 -9.46
C ILE A 163 19.32 5.12 -8.90
N ASP A 164 19.40 4.61 -7.68
CA ASP A 164 20.67 4.30 -7.03
C ASP A 164 20.64 2.88 -6.43
N TRP A 165 21.61 2.05 -6.81
CA TRP A 165 21.71 0.66 -6.34
C TRP A 165 21.97 0.53 -4.85
N GLY A 166 22.58 1.53 -4.22
CA GLY A 166 22.74 1.57 -2.77
C GLY A 166 21.39 1.60 -2.04
N VAL A 167 20.38 2.25 -2.62
CA VAL A 167 19.02 2.30 -2.07
C VAL A 167 18.37 0.92 -2.09
N VAL A 168 18.64 0.10 -3.12
CA VAL A 168 18.16 -1.29 -3.20
C VAL A 168 18.66 -2.09 -1.99
N TRP A 169 19.97 -2.02 -1.70
CA TRP A 169 20.57 -2.75 -0.58
C TRP A 169 20.02 -2.32 0.78
N VAL A 170 19.75 -1.02 0.96
CA VAL A 170 19.16 -0.50 2.20
C VAL A 170 17.68 -0.90 2.34
N ALA A 171 16.95 -0.99 1.23
CA ALA A 171 15.53 -1.32 1.24
C ALA A 171 15.26 -2.83 1.36
N LEU A 172 16.20 -3.69 0.98
CA LEU A 172 16.05 -5.15 1.05
C LEU A 172 15.73 -5.67 2.48
N PRO A 173 16.46 -5.29 3.54
CA PRO A 173 16.09 -5.67 4.91
C PRO A 173 14.68 -5.24 5.29
N VAL A 174 14.25 -4.03 4.88
CA VAL A 174 12.89 -3.55 5.12
C VAL A 174 11.87 -4.41 4.40
N ALA A 175 12.12 -4.78 3.14
CA ALA A 175 11.24 -5.67 2.37
C ALA A 175 11.11 -7.07 2.99
N LEU A 176 12.22 -7.63 3.48
CA LEU A 176 12.22 -8.92 4.16
C LEU A 176 11.48 -8.84 5.51
N LEU A 177 11.64 -7.75 6.26
CA LEU A 177 10.90 -7.52 7.48
C LEU A 177 9.39 -7.39 7.20
N MET A 178 8.99 -6.63 6.18
CA MET A 178 7.58 -6.53 5.77
C MET A 178 7.02 -7.91 5.37
N THR A 179 7.77 -8.67 4.57
CA THR A 179 7.42 -10.05 4.20
C THR A 179 7.20 -10.92 5.44
N ALA A 180 8.14 -10.89 6.40
CA ALA A 180 8.05 -11.65 7.63
C ALA A 180 6.83 -11.26 8.46
N THR A 181 6.51 -9.96 8.57
CA THR A 181 5.30 -9.52 9.29
C THR A 181 4.03 -10.04 8.65
N LEU A 182 3.94 -10.05 7.32
CA LEU A 182 2.76 -10.56 6.60
C LEU A 182 2.62 -12.08 6.79
N ILE A 183 3.72 -12.82 6.69
CA ILE A 183 3.73 -14.27 6.95
C ILE A 183 3.28 -14.57 8.38
N LEU A 184 3.83 -13.86 9.37
CA LEU A 184 3.46 -14.03 10.79
C LEU A 184 1.98 -13.69 11.05
N ASN A 185 1.44 -12.67 10.38
CA ASN A 185 0.03 -12.31 10.49
C ASN A 185 -0.88 -13.33 9.80
N GLY A 186 -0.41 -13.94 8.71
CA GLY A 186 -1.12 -14.99 7.97
C GLY A 186 -1.23 -16.33 8.72
N PHE A 187 -0.41 -16.58 9.74
CA PHE A 187 -0.46 -17.79 10.56
C PHE A 187 -1.61 -17.85 11.58
N GLN A 188 -2.62 -16.98 11.49
CA GLN A 188 -3.81 -17.15 12.32
C GLN A 188 -4.49 -18.48 11.94
N PRO A 189 -4.69 -19.41 12.89
CA PRO A 189 -5.31 -20.68 12.58
C PRO A 189 -6.67 -20.40 11.96
N ARG A 190 -6.87 -20.82 10.70
CA ARG A 190 -8.23 -20.97 10.16
C ARG A 190 -8.98 -21.75 11.21
N LYS A 191 -10.05 -21.17 11.77
CA LYS A 191 -10.98 -21.93 12.59
C LYS A 191 -11.43 -23.08 11.70
N LEU A 192 -10.91 -24.28 11.97
CA LEU A 192 -11.41 -25.50 11.36
C LEU A 192 -12.86 -25.56 11.80
N ALA A 193 -13.76 -25.36 10.85
CA ALA A 193 -15.19 -25.54 11.03
C ALA A 193 -15.49 -27.02 11.32
#